data_AF-A0A7W9TRH7-F1
#
_entry.id   AF-A0A7W9TRH7-F1
#
_cell.length_a   1.000
_cell.length_b   1.000
_cell.length_c   1.000
_cell.angle_alpha   90.00
_cell.angle_beta   90.00
_cell.angle_gamma   90.00
#
_symmetry.space_group_name_H-M   'P 1'
#
loop_
_entity.id
_entity.type
_entity.pdbx_description
1 polymer ?
#
loop_
_entity_poly.entity_id
_entity_poly.type
_entity_poly.pdbx_seq_one_letter_code
_entity_poly.pdbx_strand_id
1 'polypeptide(L)'
;MRNLKIGTRLTLGFGFVIVLLLVLSGIGAWRILDTQQDNQALDQRLRTTALIQQLARQINKSANLTQATLSADPDTLRRLKQDIETTEGQTVEVDGQLAAALSQPQAAGLLKEIGQAREAFVQRRSQAFKDLDSGNYGEADAFFNQEMPKQTAGLMERIDRLSQLQTDSVQRLFEESARTSRLGLTVLAVATLLALILAPLFAWRVTRSVTHPLRHAVKLAEAVAHRDLSADVVARGSDEIGQLLSALATMTRNLRSAMTEVRTGSDAIAS
;
A
#
# COMPACT_ATOMS: atom_id res chain seq x y z
N MET A 1 29.50 22.33 -16.42
CA MET A 1 29.77 20.98 -16.99
C MET A 1 30.90 20.95 -18.02
N ARG A 2 31.33 22.07 -18.63
CA ARG A 2 32.28 22.11 -19.79
C ARG A 2 33.69 21.54 -19.56
N ASN A 3 34.04 21.11 -18.34
CA ASN A 3 35.36 20.55 -18.00
C ASN A 3 35.29 19.08 -17.56
N LEU A 4 34.10 18.47 -17.54
CA LEU A 4 33.94 17.04 -17.19
C LEU A 4 34.17 16.16 -18.40
N LYS A 5 34.77 14.99 -18.19
CA LYS A 5 34.92 13.97 -19.22
C LYS A 5 33.57 13.53 -19.81
N ILE A 6 33.52 13.17 -21.09
CA ILE A 6 32.30 12.69 -21.79
C ILE A 6 31.73 11.47 -21.05
N GLY A 7 32.58 10.52 -20.68
CA GLY A 7 32.19 9.35 -19.90
C GLY A 7 31.45 9.74 -18.61
N THR A 8 32.03 10.67 -17.84
CA THR A 8 31.41 11.19 -16.61
C THR A 8 30.07 11.87 -16.87
N ARG A 9 29.92 12.63 -17.97
CA ARG A 9 28.64 13.28 -18.32
C ARG A 9 27.55 12.25 -18.67
N LEU A 10 27.90 11.24 -19.45
CA LEU A 10 26.99 10.16 -19.82
C LEU A 10 26.60 9.32 -18.60
N THR A 11 27.56 8.93 -17.76
CA THR A 11 27.27 8.22 -16.50
C THR A 11 26.40 9.04 -15.56
N LEU A 12 26.60 10.36 -15.46
CA LEU A 12 25.71 11.23 -14.69
C LEU A 12 24.30 11.28 -15.28
N GLY A 13 24.17 11.35 -16.61
CA GLY A 13 22.86 11.37 -17.28
C GLY A 13 22.08 10.07 -17.09
N PHE A 14 22.70 8.92 -17.37
CA PHE A 14 22.08 7.61 -17.15
C PHE A 14 21.87 7.32 -15.67
N GLY A 15 22.85 7.65 -14.82
CA GLY A 15 22.73 7.51 -13.37
C GLY A 15 21.58 8.32 -12.79
N PHE A 16 21.37 9.55 -13.28
CA PHE A 16 20.23 10.37 -12.86
C PHE A 16 18.88 9.72 -13.21
N VAL A 17 18.74 9.17 -14.42
CA VAL A 17 17.52 8.46 -14.83
C VAL A 17 17.32 7.19 -13.98
N ILE A 18 18.38 6.43 -13.71
CA ILE A 18 18.32 5.25 -12.84
C ILE A 18 17.88 5.64 -11.43
N VAL A 19 18.42 6.72 -10.87
CA VAL A 19 18.01 7.22 -9.54
C VAL A 19 16.54 7.62 -9.55
N LEU A 20 16.06 8.32 -10.59
CA LEU A 20 14.64 8.65 -10.71
C LEU A 20 13.76 7.40 -10.76
N LEU A 21 14.15 6.39 -11.53
CA LEU A 21 13.43 5.11 -11.62
C LEU A 21 13.42 4.37 -10.28
N LEU A 22 14.54 4.34 -9.56
CA LEU A 22 14.64 3.73 -8.23
C LEU A 22 13.77 4.46 -7.21
N VAL A 23 13.73 5.79 -7.25
CA VAL A 23 12.86 6.58 -6.36
C VAL A 23 11.39 6.30 -6.66
N LEU A 24 10.98 6.33 -7.93
CA LEU A 24 9.59 6.04 -8.31
C LEU A 24 9.19 4.60 -7.96
N SER A 25 10.06 3.64 -8.24
CA SER A 25 9.86 2.24 -7.88
C SER A 25 9.80 2.03 -6.37
N GLY A 26 10.66 2.71 -5.61
CA GLY A 26 10.66 2.66 -4.15
C GLY A 26 9.39 3.23 -3.53
N ILE A 27 8.92 4.39 -4.00
CA ILE A 27 7.64 4.99 -3.57
C ILE A 27 6.47 4.06 -3.92
N GLY A 28 6.46 3.51 -5.14
CA GLY A 28 5.44 2.57 -5.58
C GLY A 28 5.41 1.29 -4.73
N ALA A 29 6.58 0.69 -4.47
CA ALA A 29 6.70 -0.49 -3.63
C ALA A 29 6.26 -0.24 -2.18
N TRP A 30 6.71 0.87 -1.59
CA TRP A 30 6.29 1.27 -0.24
C TRP A 30 4.77 1.43 -0.15
N ARG A 31 4.15 2.03 -1.18
CA ARG A 31 2.70 2.21 -1.22
C ARG A 31 1.91 0.90 -1.36
N ILE A 32 2.46 -0.07 -2.10
CA ILE A 32 1.86 -1.41 -2.22
C ILE A 32 1.91 -2.13 -0.88
N LEU A 33 3.04 -2.04 -0.15
CA LEU A 33 3.19 -2.65 1.17
C LEU A 33 2.23 -2.03 2.20
N ASP A 34 2.10 -0.70 2.20
CA ASP A 34 1.17 0.05 3.04
C ASP A 34 -0.30 -0.37 2.77
N THR A 35 -0.68 -0.49 1.48
CA THR A 35 -2.01 -0.97 1.10
C THR A 35 -2.28 -2.42 1.53
N GLN A 36 -1.25 -3.29 1.53
CA GLN A 36 -1.41 -4.65 2.05
C GLN A 36 -1.70 -4.68 3.55
N GLN A 37 -1.04 -3.83 4.33
CA GLN A 37 -1.29 -3.73 5.77
C GLN A 37 -2.71 -3.24 6.07
N ASP A 38 -3.17 -2.20 5.36
CA ASP A 38 -4.55 -1.72 5.44
C ASP A 38 -5.57 -2.82 5.12
N ASN A 39 -5.33 -3.59 4.05
CA ASN A 39 -6.21 -4.69 3.65
C ASN A 39 -6.24 -5.82 4.69
N GLN A 40 -5.11 -6.15 5.32
CA GLN A 40 -5.06 -7.14 6.40
C GLN A 40 -5.83 -6.66 7.63
N ALA A 41 -5.66 -5.39 8.01
CA ALA A 41 -6.42 -4.79 9.11
C ALA A 41 -7.93 -4.78 8.81
N LEU A 42 -8.32 -4.52 7.56
CA LEU A 42 -9.71 -4.55 7.13
C LEU A 42 -10.28 -5.98 7.17
N ASP A 43 -9.56 -6.97 6.64
CA ASP A 43 -9.97 -8.39 6.70
C ASP A 43 -10.17 -8.86 8.15
N GLN A 44 -9.25 -8.51 9.05
CA GLN A 44 -9.37 -8.82 10.47
C GLN A 44 -10.63 -8.19 11.08
N ARG A 45 -10.93 -6.92 10.75
CA ARG A 45 -12.14 -6.25 11.27
C ARG A 45 -13.42 -6.85 10.70
N LEU A 46 -13.44 -7.23 9.43
CA LEU A 46 -14.57 -7.90 8.79
C LEU A 46 -14.83 -9.30 9.40
N ARG A 47 -13.77 -10.07 9.65
CA ARG A 47 -13.87 -11.34 10.39
C ARG A 47 -14.46 -11.14 11.78
N THR A 48 -14.02 -10.11 12.49
CA THR A 48 -14.55 -9.75 13.82
C THR A 48 -16.05 -9.40 13.73
N THR A 49 -16.48 -8.64 12.71
CA THR A 49 -17.91 -8.37 12.47
C THR A 49 -18.70 -9.66 12.23
N ALA A 50 -18.15 -10.59 11.45
CA ALA A 50 -18.79 -11.88 11.21
C ALA A 50 -18.92 -12.72 12.50
N LEU A 51 -17.92 -12.67 13.37
CA LEU A 51 -17.95 -13.32 14.69
C LEU A 51 -19.01 -12.70 15.61
N ILE A 52 -19.15 -11.37 15.64
CA ILE A 52 -20.21 -10.69 16.41
C ILE A 52 -21.59 -11.14 15.91
N GLN A 53 -21.79 -11.23 14.60
CA GLN A 53 -23.04 -11.74 14.03
C GLN A 53 -23.26 -13.23 14.33
N GLN A 54 -22.19 -14.02 14.37
CA GLN A 54 -22.26 -15.43 14.77
C GLN A 54 -22.68 -15.57 16.24
N LEU A 55 -22.13 -14.75 17.13
CA LEU A 55 -22.53 -14.67 18.54
C LEU A 55 -24.02 -14.35 18.66
N ALA A 56 -24.50 -13.34 17.92
CA ALA A 56 -25.92 -12.98 17.88
C ALA A 56 -26.80 -14.16 17.44
N ARG A 57 -26.40 -14.89 16.39
CA ARG A 57 -27.12 -16.07 15.90
C ARG A 57 -27.14 -17.21 16.92
N GLN A 58 -26.02 -17.47 17.58
CA GLN A 58 -25.92 -18.53 18.60
C GLN A 58 -26.77 -18.23 19.83
N ILE A 59 -26.77 -16.99 20.31
CA ILE A 59 -27.61 -16.59 21.45
C ILE A 59 -29.09 -16.67 21.08
N ASN A 60 -29.50 -16.20 19.89
CA ASN A 60 -30.88 -16.35 19.43
C ASN A 60 -31.29 -17.82 19.25
N LYS A 61 -30.39 -18.65 18.70
CA LYS A 61 -30.63 -20.10 18.60
C LYS A 61 -30.81 -20.73 19.98
N SER A 62 -29.95 -20.38 20.93
CA SER A 62 -30.03 -20.86 22.32
C SER A 62 -31.36 -20.46 22.98
N ALA A 63 -31.80 -19.21 22.81
CA ALA A 63 -33.10 -18.74 23.29
C ALA A 63 -34.27 -19.50 22.63
N ASN A 64 -34.26 -19.67 21.31
CA ASN A 64 -35.31 -20.40 20.57
C ASN A 64 -35.39 -21.88 20.97
N LEU A 65 -34.26 -22.55 21.11
CA LEU A 65 -34.21 -23.94 21.60
C LEU A 65 -34.75 -24.02 23.03
N THR A 66 -34.41 -23.04 23.87
CA THR A 66 -34.93 -22.97 25.24
C THR A 66 -36.45 -22.83 25.23
N GLN A 67 -37.00 -21.91 24.44
CA GLN A 67 -38.45 -21.73 24.32
C GLN A 67 -39.15 -23.01 23.80
N ALA A 68 -38.55 -23.71 22.84
CA ALA A 68 -39.10 -24.94 22.28
C ALA A 68 -39.25 -26.06 23.33
N THR A 69 -38.54 -26.01 24.45
CA THR A 69 -38.65 -27.02 25.51
C THR A 69 -39.99 -26.99 26.24
N LEU A 70 -40.70 -25.87 26.25
CA LEU A 70 -41.96 -25.70 27.00
C LEU A 70 -43.08 -26.64 26.51
N SER A 71 -43.05 -27.00 25.22
CA SER A 71 -44.09 -27.83 24.57
C SER A 71 -43.56 -29.18 24.08
N ALA A 72 -42.36 -29.59 24.50
CA ALA A 72 -41.69 -30.78 24.02
C ALA A 72 -42.12 -32.04 24.80
N ASP A 73 -42.26 -33.17 24.11
CA ASP A 73 -42.34 -34.49 24.73
C ASP A 73 -40.98 -34.89 25.37
N PRO A 74 -40.92 -35.92 26.24
CA PRO A 74 -39.70 -36.28 26.97
C PRO A 74 -38.47 -36.60 26.09
N ASP A 75 -38.67 -37.21 24.92
CA ASP A 75 -37.56 -37.57 24.04
C ASP A 75 -37.06 -36.36 23.26
N THR A 76 -37.98 -35.51 22.80
CA THR A 76 -37.64 -34.22 22.17
C THR A 76 -36.96 -33.28 23.18
N LEU A 77 -37.43 -33.24 24.43
CA LEU A 77 -36.84 -32.43 25.50
C LEU A 77 -35.37 -32.80 25.75
N ARG A 78 -35.06 -34.11 25.79
CA ARG A 78 -33.69 -34.60 25.97
C ARG A 78 -32.77 -34.14 24.82
N ARG A 79 -33.25 -34.21 23.57
CA ARG A 79 -32.50 -33.74 22.39
C ARG A 79 -32.30 -32.23 22.41
N LEU A 80 -33.34 -31.45 22.73
CA LEU A 80 -33.24 -29.99 22.82
C LEU A 80 -32.27 -29.56 23.93
N LYS A 81 -32.28 -30.20 25.10
CA LYS A 81 -31.29 -29.95 26.18
C LYS A 81 -29.85 -30.20 25.66
N GLN A 82 -29.61 -31.26 24.88
CA GLN A 82 -28.30 -31.54 24.28
C GLN A 82 -27.91 -30.52 23.19
N ASP A 83 -28.85 -30.09 22.35
CA ASP A 83 -28.62 -29.06 21.32
C ASP A 83 -28.31 -27.69 21.95
N ILE A 84 -28.92 -27.39 23.10
CA ILE A 84 -28.62 -26.22 23.92
C ILE A 84 -27.17 -26.31 24.41
N GLU A 85 -26.76 -27.40 25.05
CA GLU A 85 -25.39 -27.59 25.54
C GLU A 85 -24.36 -27.46 24.41
N THR A 86 -24.65 -28.06 23.24
CA THR A 86 -23.81 -27.93 22.04
C THR A 86 -23.70 -26.47 21.58
N THR A 87 -24.82 -25.75 21.55
CA THR A 87 -24.84 -24.33 21.18
C THR A 87 -24.07 -23.47 22.18
N GLU A 88 -24.15 -23.76 23.48
CA GLU A 88 -23.37 -23.06 24.50
C GLU A 88 -21.86 -23.28 24.33
N GLY A 89 -21.43 -24.52 24.03
CA GLY A 89 -20.03 -24.83 23.75
C GLY A 89 -19.48 -24.05 22.55
N GLN A 90 -20.26 -24.00 21.45
CA GLN A 90 -19.91 -23.19 20.27
C GLN A 90 -19.89 -21.69 20.57
N THR A 91 -20.72 -21.23 21.52
CA THR A 91 -20.76 -19.82 21.92
C THR A 91 -19.52 -19.43 22.72
N VAL A 92 -19.05 -20.30 23.61
CA VAL A 92 -17.79 -20.10 24.35
C VAL A 92 -16.59 -19.99 23.39
N GLU A 93 -16.57 -20.80 22.32
CA GLU A 93 -15.51 -20.71 21.32
C GLU A 93 -15.51 -19.34 20.60
N VAL A 94 -16.69 -18.86 20.20
CA VAL A 94 -16.85 -17.55 19.55
C VAL A 94 -16.48 -16.41 20.50
N ASP A 95 -16.87 -16.50 21.77
CA ASP A 95 -16.48 -15.53 22.81
C ASP A 95 -14.95 -15.47 22.96
N GLY A 96 -14.26 -16.62 22.94
CA GLY A 96 -12.80 -16.68 22.98
C GLY A 96 -12.13 -16.06 21.75
N GLN A 97 -12.66 -16.33 20.55
CA GLN A 97 -12.17 -15.72 19.32
C GLN A 97 -12.40 -14.20 19.30
N LEU A 98 -13.54 -13.72 19.78
CA LEU A 98 -13.84 -12.29 19.92
C LEU A 98 -12.94 -11.63 20.95
N ALA A 99 -12.67 -12.26 22.09
CA ALA A 99 -11.77 -11.74 23.12
C ALA A 99 -10.34 -11.56 22.60
N ALA A 100 -9.87 -12.46 21.72
CA ALA A 100 -8.56 -12.34 21.07
C ALA A 100 -8.54 -11.27 19.96
N ALA A 101 -9.67 -11.06 19.25
CA ALA A 101 -9.75 -10.14 18.13
C ALA A 101 -10.01 -8.68 18.54
N LEU A 102 -10.76 -8.45 19.63
CA LEU A 102 -11.17 -7.12 20.08
C LEU A 102 -10.07 -6.44 20.90
N SER A 103 -9.36 -5.50 20.27
CA SER A 103 -8.29 -4.73 20.92
C SER A 103 -8.77 -3.44 21.60
N GLN A 104 -10.00 -3.00 21.33
CA GLN A 104 -10.54 -1.74 21.84
C GLN A 104 -11.09 -1.92 23.27
N PRO A 105 -10.68 -1.11 24.26
CA PRO A 105 -11.14 -1.25 25.65
C PRO A 105 -12.65 -1.23 25.81
N GLN A 106 -13.34 -0.37 25.05
CA GLN A 106 -14.79 -0.26 25.06
C GLN A 106 -15.47 -1.53 24.51
N ALA A 107 -14.96 -2.09 23.41
CA ALA A 107 -15.49 -3.30 22.81
C ALA A 107 -15.24 -4.54 23.69
N ALA A 108 -14.06 -4.63 24.30
CA ALA A 108 -13.72 -5.66 25.26
C ALA A 108 -14.61 -5.59 26.52
N GLY A 109 -14.91 -4.36 26.99
CA GLY A 109 -15.86 -4.12 28.08
C GLY A 109 -17.25 -4.65 27.75
N LEU A 110 -17.79 -4.31 26.57
CA LEU A 110 -19.09 -4.81 26.12
C LEU A 110 -19.12 -6.33 25.95
N LEU A 111 -18.06 -6.94 25.41
CA LEU A 111 -17.98 -8.40 25.31
C LEU A 111 -18.05 -9.06 26.70
N LYS A 112 -17.36 -8.47 27.69
CA LYS A 112 -17.43 -8.95 29.08
C LYS A 112 -18.83 -8.83 29.66
N GLU A 113 -19.51 -7.71 29.44
CA GLU A 113 -20.90 -7.52 29.87
C GLU A 113 -21.86 -8.53 29.20
N ILE A 114 -21.66 -8.82 27.91
CA ILE A 114 -22.41 -9.85 27.18
C ILE A 114 -22.17 -11.21 27.83
N GLY A 115 -20.91 -11.57 28.10
CA GLY A 115 -20.55 -12.82 28.77
C GLY A 115 -21.21 -12.98 30.14
N GLN A 116 -21.19 -11.93 30.97
CA GLN A 116 -21.84 -11.93 32.29
C GLN A 116 -23.37 -12.07 32.19
N ALA A 117 -24.00 -11.33 31.28
CA ALA A 117 -25.45 -11.42 31.07
C ALA A 117 -25.86 -12.79 30.53
N ARG A 118 -25.04 -13.39 29.65
CA ARG A 118 -25.25 -14.73 29.12
C ARG A 118 -25.10 -15.78 30.22
N GLU A 119 -24.08 -15.68 31.06
CA GLU A 119 -23.89 -16.59 32.19
C GLU A 119 -25.09 -16.58 33.13
N ALA A 120 -25.59 -15.39 33.48
CA ALA A 120 -26.79 -15.24 34.29
C ALA A 120 -28.03 -15.88 33.63
N PHE A 121 -28.21 -15.69 32.31
CA PHE A 121 -29.26 -16.35 31.54
C PHE A 121 -29.15 -17.88 31.59
N VAL A 122 -27.95 -18.44 31.38
CA VAL A 122 -27.70 -19.89 31.40
C VAL A 122 -27.99 -20.47 32.79
N GLN A 123 -27.55 -19.80 33.86
CA GLN A 123 -27.82 -20.21 35.24
C GLN A 123 -29.33 -20.22 35.54
N ARG A 124 -30.04 -19.15 35.16
CA ARG A 124 -31.48 -19.06 35.40
C ARG A 124 -32.26 -20.08 34.57
N ARG A 125 -31.86 -20.33 33.32
CA ARG A 125 -32.42 -21.42 32.48
C ARG A 125 -32.23 -22.79 33.13
N SER A 126 -31.03 -23.07 33.64
CA SER A 126 -30.77 -24.34 34.33
C SER A 126 -31.68 -24.52 35.54
N GLN A 127 -31.93 -23.45 36.30
CA GLN A 127 -32.89 -23.47 37.40
C GLN A 127 -34.32 -23.70 36.91
N ALA A 128 -34.76 -23.01 35.85
CA ALA A 128 -36.10 -23.20 35.29
C ALA A 128 -36.34 -24.63 34.78
N PHE A 129 -35.32 -25.28 34.22
CA PHE A 129 -35.42 -26.70 33.87
C PHE A 129 -35.59 -27.61 35.10
N LYS A 130 -34.90 -27.32 36.21
CA LYS A 130 -35.12 -28.04 37.47
C LYS A 130 -36.51 -27.80 38.04
N ASP A 131 -37.02 -26.57 37.93
CA ASP A 131 -38.37 -26.21 38.37
C ASP A 131 -39.43 -26.98 37.57
N LEU A 132 -39.26 -27.09 36.25
CA LEU A 132 -40.10 -27.95 35.38
C LEU A 132 -40.02 -29.43 35.79
N ASP A 133 -38.82 -29.97 35.97
CA ASP A 133 -38.60 -31.38 36.32
C ASP A 133 -39.16 -31.71 37.73
N SER A 134 -39.23 -30.71 38.63
CA SER A 134 -39.75 -30.85 40.00
C SER A 134 -41.24 -30.52 40.15
N GLY A 135 -41.93 -30.14 39.07
CA GLY A 135 -43.36 -29.78 39.08
C GLY A 135 -43.68 -28.35 39.55
N ASN A 136 -42.67 -27.49 39.70
CA ASN A 136 -42.80 -26.08 40.08
C ASN A 136 -43.16 -25.20 38.86
N TYR A 137 -44.29 -25.48 38.21
CA TYR A 137 -44.65 -24.87 36.94
C TYR A 137 -44.81 -23.34 37.00
N GLY A 138 -45.19 -22.75 38.14
CA GLY A 138 -45.31 -21.29 38.29
C GLY A 138 -43.97 -20.56 38.20
N GLU A 139 -42.92 -21.10 38.82
CA GLU A 139 -41.56 -20.53 38.77
C GLU A 139 -40.91 -20.72 37.39
N ALA A 140 -41.20 -21.85 36.75
CA ALA A 140 -40.82 -22.07 35.36
C ALA A 140 -41.52 -21.08 34.42
N ASP A 141 -42.84 -20.90 34.56
CA ASP A 141 -43.62 -19.95 33.76
C ASP A 141 -43.10 -18.51 33.88
N ALA A 142 -42.78 -18.07 35.10
CA ALA A 142 -42.17 -16.76 35.34
C ALA A 142 -40.86 -16.58 34.54
N PHE A 143 -40.01 -17.60 34.50
CA PHE A 143 -38.79 -17.55 33.69
C PHE A 143 -39.09 -17.46 32.19
N PHE A 144 -39.86 -18.41 31.64
CA PHE A 144 -40.08 -18.52 30.19
C PHE A 144 -40.85 -17.31 29.64
N ASN A 145 -41.87 -16.84 30.35
CA ASN A 145 -42.80 -15.83 29.84
C ASN A 145 -42.49 -14.40 30.29
N GLN A 146 -41.66 -14.21 31.34
CA GLN A 146 -41.37 -12.87 31.86
C GLN A 146 -39.87 -12.52 31.88
N GLU A 147 -39.01 -13.41 32.39
CA GLU A 147 -37.58 -13.13 32.55
C GLU A 147 -36.80 -13.32 31.25
N MET A 148 -36.97 -14.45 30.57
CA MET A 148 -36.23 -14.82 29.35
C MET A 148 -36.38 -13.77 28.23
N PRO A 149 -37.58 -13.27 27.89
CA PRO A 149 -37.73 -12.25 26.84
C PRO A 149 -36.94 -10.98 27.17
N LYS A 150 -36.98 -10.53 28.43
CA LYS A 150 -36.23 -9.34 28.89
C LYS A 150 -34.72 -9.57 28.84
N GLN A 151 -34.25 -10.73 29.32
CA GLN A 151 -32.83 -11.08 29.32
C GLN A 151 -32.28 -11.20 27.90
N THR A 152 -33.03 -11.82 26.99
CA THR A 152 -32.64 -12.01 25.58
C THR A 152 -32.61 -10.66 24.85
N ALA A 153 -33.62 -9.81 25.04
CA ALA A 153 -33.63 -8.46 24.48
C ALA A 153 -32.44 -7.61 24.97
N GLY A 154 -32.14 -7.64 26.27
CA GLY A 154 -30.98 -6.94 26.83
C GLY A 154 -29.63 -7.50 26.39
N LEU A 155 -29.54 -8.80 26.07
CA LEU A 155 -28.37 -9.39 25.44
C LEU A 155 -28.19 -8.90 24.00
N MET A 156 -29.27 -8.93 23.21
CA MET A 156 -29.24 -8.48 21.81
C MET A 156 -28.88 -6.99 21.71
N GLU A 157 -29.41 -6.14 22.59
CA GLU A 157 -29.06 -4.72 22.61
C GLU A 157 -27.55 -4.50 22.84
N ARG A 158 -26.91 -5.26 23.73
CA ARG A 158 -25.46 -5.17 23.96
C ARG A 158 -24.67 -5.65 22.74
N ILE A 159 -25.12 -6.72 22.08
CA ILE A 159 -24.50 -7.24 20.86
C ILE A 159 -24.64 -6.22 19.72
N ASP A 160 -25.77 -5.56 19.60
CA ASP A 160 -25.99 -4.50 18.61
C ASP A 160 -25.08 -3.30 18.87
N ARG A 161 -24.91 -2.87 20.12
CA ARG A 161 -23.94 -1.83 20.49
C ARG A 161 -22.50 -2.24 20.14
N LEU A 162 -22.12 -3.49 20.40
CA LEU A 162 -20.81 -4.03 20.02
C LEU A 162 -20.63 -4.06 18.49
N SER A 163 -21.67 -4.47 17.76
CA SER A 163 -21.71 -4.49 16.29
C SER A 163 -21.59 -3.08 15.70
N GLN A 164 -22.25 -2.09 16.29
CA GLN A 164 -22.16 -0.68 15.89
C GLN A 164 -20.74 -0.14 16.09
N LEU A 165 -20.14 -0.35 17.27
CA LEU A 165 -18.75 0.05 17.51
C LEU A 165 -17.77 -0.58 16.52
N GLN A 166 -17.99 -1.85 16.17
CA GLN A 166 -17.18 -2.54 15.18
C GLN A 166 -17.41 -2.00 13.76
N THR A 167 -18.65 -1.63 13.42
CA THR A 167 -18.98 -1.01 12.13
C THR A 167 -18.36 0.37 11.99
N ASP A 168 -18.45 1.21 13.02
CA ASP A 168 -17.79 2.53 13.07
C ASP A 168 -16.26 2.40 12.97
N SER A 169 -15.72 1.37 13.62
CA SER A 169 -14.31 1.01 13.56
C SER A 169 -13.88 0.64 12.13
N VAL A 170 -14.68 -0.15 11.39
CA VAL A 170 -14.43 -0.46 9.97
C VAL A 170 -14.50 0.80 9.11
N GLN A 171 -15.53 1.63 9.31
CA GLN A 171 -15.74 2.86 8.55
C GLN A 171 -14.57 3.84 8.72
N ARG A 172 -14.09 4.04 9.96
CA ARG A 172 -12.91 4.89 10.24
C ARG A 172 -11.66 4.38 9.54
N LEU A 173 -11.41 3.07 9.57
CA LEU A 173 -10.25 2.48 8.90
C LEU A 173 -10.32 2.68 7.38
N PHE A 174 -11.51 2.53 6.79
CA PHE A 174 -11.71 2.78 5.37
C PHE A 174 -11.45 4.25 4.98
N GLU A 175 -11.95 5.20 5.78
CA GLU A 175 -11.72 6.62 5.56
C GLU A 175 -10.25 7.02 5.71
N GLU A 176 -9.55 6.44 6.69
CA GLU A 176 -8.10 6.63 6.87
C GLU A 176 -7.31 6.07 5.69
N SER A 177 -7.58 4.83 5.27
CA SER A 177 -6.95 4.22 4.11
C SER A 177 -7.22 5.02 2.83
N ALA A 178 -8.43 5.55 2.65
CA ALA A 178 -8.76 6.40 1.51
C ALA A 178 -7.97 7.73 1.51
N ARG A 179 -7.77 8.35 2.69
CA ARG A 179 -6.95 9.57 2.83
C ARG A 179 -5.48 9.28 2.52
N THR A 180 -4.91 8.24 3.11
CA THR A 180 -3.52 7.80 2.87
C THR A 180 -3.31 7.43 1.40
N SER A 181 -4.30 6.78 0.78
CA SER A 181 -4.30 6.47 -0.66
C SER A 181 -4.22 7.72 -1.53
N ARG A 182 -5.03 8.74 -1.23
CA ARG A 182 -5.00 10.02 -1.98
C ARG A 182 -3.67 10.71 -1.83
N LEU A 183 -3.12 10.78 -0.62
CA LEU A 183 -1.80 11.37 -0.37
C LEU A 183 -0.70 10.62 -1.14
N GLY A 184 -0.71 9.29 -1.11
CA GLY A 184 0.26 8.46 -1.85
C GLY A 184 0.20 8.71 -3.36
N LEU A 185 -1.01 8.80 -3.93
CA LEU A 185 -1.20 9.17 -5.33
C LEU A 185 -0.70 10.58 -5.65
N THR A 186 -0.95 11.56 -4.78
CA THR A 186 -0.43 12.92 -4.95
C THR A 186 1.10 12.95 -4.93
N VAL A 187 1.74 12.24 -4.00
CA VAL A 187 3.21 12.15 -3.92
C VAL A 187 3.78 11.50 -5.18
N LEU A 188 3.19 10.39 -5.65
CA LEU A 188 3.61 9.72 -6.87
C LEU A 188 3.45 10.64 -8.11
N ALA A 189 2.32 11.34 -8.21
CA ALA A 189 2.04 12.26 -9.31
C ALA A 189 3.03 13.42 -9.34
N VAL A 190 3.32 14.04 -8.19
CA VAL A 190 4.33 15.12 -8.08
C VAL A 190 5.72 14.60 -8.43
N ALA A 191 6.12 13.43 -7.92
CA ALA A 191 7.41 12.83 -8.24
C ALA A 191 7.55 12.52 -9.74
N THR A 192 6.48 12.02 -10.36
CA THR A 192 6.43 11.73 -11.80
C THR A 192 6.50 13.01 -12.62
N LEU A 193 5.78 14.06 -12.23
CA LEU A 193 5.83 15.36 -12.89
C LEU A 193 7.25 15.97 -12.83
N LEU A 194 7.90 15.90 -11.67
CA LEU A 194 9.29 16.34 -11.52
C LEU A 194 10.23 15.54 -12.40
N ALA A 195 10.07 14.21 -12.48
CA ALA A 195 10.85 13.37 -13.37
C ALA A 195 10.66 13.74 -14.85
N LEU A 196 9.42 14.02 -15.27
CA LEU A 196 9.07 14.46 -16.63
C LEU A 196 9.67 15.82 -17.01
N ILE A 197 9.95 16.69 -16.05
CA ILE A 197 10.61 17.99 -16.29
C ILE A 197 12.13 17.83 -16.26
N LEU A 198 12.65 17.12 -15.26
CA LEU A 198 14.09 17.00 -15.03
C LEU A 198 14.78 16.14 -16.08
N ALA A 199 14.16 15.05 -16.54
CA ALA A 199 14.78 14.15 -17.52
C ALA A 199 15.02 14.84 -18.88
N PRO A 200 14.05 15.54 -19.50
CA PRO A 200 14.30 16.31 -20.73
C PRO A 200 15.30 17.44 -20.53
N LEU A 201 15.27 18.13 -19.38
CA LEU A 201 16.22 19.21 -19.09
C LEU A 201 17.66 18.67 -19.03
N PHE A 202 17.86 17.51 -18.41
CA PHE A 202 19.16 16.83 -18.39
C PHE A 202 19.57 16.34 -19.78
N ALA A 203 18.65 15.69 -20.52
CA ALA A 203 18.89 15.22 -21.87
C ALA A 203 19.30 16.39 -22.80
N TRP A 204 18.60 17.52 -22.73
CA TRP A 204 18.94 18.72 -23.48
C TRP A 204 20.34 19.25 -23.12
N ARG A 205 20.69 19.26 -21.83
CA ARG A 205 22.03 19.67 -21.38
C ARG A 205 23.12 18.75 -21.93
N VAL A 206 22.92 17.44 -21.89
CA VAL A 206 23.87 16.45 -22.41
C VAL A 206 24.03 16.65 -23.92
N THR A 207 22.93 16.70 -24.67
CA THR A 207 22.93 16.94 -26.13
C THR A 207 23.68 18.22 -26.50
N ARG A 208 23.45 19.33 -25.79
CA ARG A 208 24.17 20.59 -26.04
C ARG A 208 25.66 20.51 -25.68
N SER A 209 26.02 19.72 -24.67
CA SER A 209 27.42 19.61 -24.20
C SER A 209 28.26 18.58 -24.95
N VAL A 210 27.62 17.61 -25.62
CA VAL A 210 28.31 16.52 -26.34
C VAL A 210 28.03 16.62 -27.84
N THR A 211 26.77 16.48 -28.25
CA THR A 211 26.38 16.39 -29.67
C THR A 211 26.75 17.65 -30.46
N HIS A 212 26.56 18.84 -29.87
CA HIS A 212 26.84 20.09 -30.58
C HIS A 212 28.35 20.30 -30.86
N PRO A 213 29.26 20.24 -29.87
CA PRO A 213 30.71 20.27 -30.13
C PRO A 213 31.21 19.15 -31.06
N LEU A 214 30.64 17.94 -30.97
CA LEU A 214 31.02 16.84 -31.85
C LEU A 214 30.67 17.13 -33.31
N ARG A 215 29.51 17.73 -33.59
CA ARG A 215 29.12 18.18 -34.94
C ARG A 215 30.10 19.21 -35.51
N HIS A 216 30.66 20.09 -34.67
CA HIS A 216 31.71 21.01 -35.11
C HIS A 216 33.00 20.29 -35.49
N ALA A 217 33.42 19.30 -34.71
CA ALA A 217 34.59 18.49 -35.04
C ALA A 217 34.42 17.74 -36.37
N VAL A 218 33.23 17.17 -36.61
CA VAL A 218 32.89 16.52 -37.89
C VAL A 218 32.96 17.50 -39.06
N LYS A 219 32.31 18.66 -38.96
CA LYS A 219 32.36 19.69 -40.02
C LYS A 219 33.78 20.16 -40.33
N LEU A 220 34.63 20.28 -39.31
CA LEU A 220 36.03 20.66 -39.49
C LEU A 220 36.81 19.57 -40.22
N ALA A 221 36.62 18.30 -39.85
CA ALA A 221 37.24 17.19 -40.54
C ALA A 221 36.79 17.10 -42.01
N GLU A 222 35.50 17.32 -42.29
CA GLU A 222 34.97 17.40 -43.65
C GLU A 222 35.60 18.55 -44.45
N ALA A 223 35.74 19.74 -43.88
CA ALA A 223 36.40 20.88 -44.56
C ALA A 223 37.85 20.53 -44.93
N VAL A 224 38.60 19.94 -44.00
CA VAL A 224 39.99 19.51 -44.25
C VAL A 224 40.04 18.43 -45.36
N ALA A 225 39.11 17.48 -45.38
CA ALA A 225 39.03 16.46 -46.43
C ALA A 225 38.77 17.06 -47.83
N HIS A 226 38.03 18.17 -47.89
CA HIS A 226 37.80 18.93 -49.12
C HIS A 226 38.92 19.93 -49.45
N ARG A 227 40.05 19.88 -48.72
CA ARG A 227 41.19 20.81 -48.83
C ARG A 227 40.84 22.26 -48.48
N ASP A 228 39.72 22.50 -47.81
CA ASP A 228 39.39 23.81 -47.25
C ASP A 228 40.05 23.95 -45.88
N LEU A 229 41.19 24.64 -45.86
CA LEU A 229 41.94 24.97 -44.66
C LEU A 229 41.65 26.40 -44.17
N SER A 230 40.57 27.04 -44.60
CA SER A 230 40.25 28.43 -44.20
C SER A 230 39.59 28.53 -42.82
N ALA A 231 39.05 27.43 -42.30
CA ALA A 231 38.33 27.41 -41.03
C ALA A 231 39.22 27.77 -39.82
N ASP A 232 38.75 28.71 -39.00
CA ASP A 232 39.36 29.05 -37.71
C ASP A 232 38.86 28.09 -36.62
N VAL A 233 39.79 27.46 -35.91
CA VAL A 233 39.49 26.38 -34.96
C VAL A 233 39.69 26.88 -33.54
N VAL A 234 38.60 27.31 -32.92
CA VAL A 234 38.59 27.71 -31.50
C VAL A 234 38.31 26.49 -30.63
N ALA A 235 39.36 25.75 -30.27
CA ALA A 235 39.25 24.67 -29.29
C ALA A 235 38.98 25.26 -27.89
N ARG A 236 37.82 24.96 -27.30
CA ARG A 236 37.46 25.37 -25.93
C ARG A 236 37.07 24.15 -25.10
N GLY A 237 37.69 24.00 -23.93
CA GLY A 237 37.41 22.94 -22.98
C GLY A 237 38.60 22.00 -22.78
N SER A 238 38.63 21.32 -21.64
CA SER A 238 39.66 20.36 -21.25
C SER A 238 39.17 18.90 -21.27
N ASP A 239 37.93 18.68 -21.69
CA ASP A 239 37.32 17.36 -21.87
C ASP A 239 37.80 16.69 -23.17
N GLU A 240 37.38 15.45 -23.42
CA GLU A 240 37.78 14.69 -24.61
C GLU A 240 37.38 15.39 -25.92
N ILE A 241 36.30 16.18 -25.94
CA ILE A 241 35.95 16.96 -27.15
C ILE A 241 36.88 18.16 -27.33
N GLY A 242 37.25 18.85 -26.26
CA GLY A 242 38.25 19.92 -26.29
C GLY A 242 39.60 19.40 -26.77
N GLN A 243 40.03 18.22 -26.32
CA GLN A 243 41.24 17.56 -26.78
C GLN A 243 41.17 17.18 -28.27
N LEU A 244 40.04 16.61 -28.72
CA LEU A 244 39.79 16.31 -30.14
C LEU A 244 39.85 17.56 -31.02
N LEU A 245 39.13 18.64 -30.63
CA LEU A 245 39.13 19.90 -31.36
C LEU A 245 40.51 20.55 -31.39
N SER A 246 41.27 20.45 -30.30
CA SER A 246 42.66 20.95 -30.25
C SER A 246 43.60 20.15 -31.15
N ALA A 247 43.44 18.84 -31.22
CA ALA A 247 44.22 17.99 -32.12
C ALA A 247 43.91 18.31 -33.60
N LEU A 248 42.62 18.45 -33.94
CA LEU A 248 42.19 18.88 -35.28
C LEU A 248 42.72 20.27 -35.64
N ALA A 249 42.68 21.23 -34.71
CA ALA A 249 43.24 22.57 -34.92
C ALA A 249 44.73 22.54 -35.29
N THR A 250 45.51 21.74 -34.56
CA THR A 250 46.94 21.55 -34.81
C THR A 250 47.18 20.89 -36.17
N MET A 251 46.39 19.88 -36.52
CA MET A 251 46.45 19.22 -37.84
C MET A 251 46.19 20.20 -38.99
N THR A 252 45.13 21.00 -38.92
CA THR A 252 44.80 22.02 -39.93
C THR A 252 45.92 23.06 -40.05
N ARG A 253 46.53 23.49 -38.95
CA ARG A 253 47.65 24.45 -38.96
C ARG A 253 48.90 23.87 -39.64
N ASN A 254 49.22 22.61 -39.35
CA ASN A 254 50.37 21.93 -39.95
C ASN A 254 50.16 21.72 -41.47
N LEU A 255 48.96 21.28 -41.88
CA LEU A 255 48.62 21.14 -43.31
C LEU A 255 48.68 22.48 -44.05
N ARG A 256 48.19 23.57 -43.43
CA ARG A 256 48.23 24.91 -44.02
C ARG A 256 49.67 25.39 -44.20
N SER A 257 50.53 25.13 -43.21
CA SER A 257 51.95 25.48 -43.25
C SER A 257 52.68 24.70 -44.35
N ALA A 258 52.47 23.39 -44.44
CA ALA A 258 53.05 22.54 -45.48
C ALA A 258 52.62 22.96 -46.91
N MET A 259 51.33 23.28 -47.11
CA MET A 259 50.84 23.80 -48.40
C MET A 259 51.44 25.16 -48.76
N THR A 260 51.68 26.01 -47.77
CA THR A 260 52.34 27.30 -47.98
C THR A 260 53.78 27.09 -48.40
N GLU A 261 54.52 26.21 -47.69
CA GLU A 261 55.91 25.88 -47.97
C GLU A 261 56.10 25.31 -49.39
N VAL A 262 55.26 24.36 -49.80
CA VAL A 262 55.25 23.79 -51.17
C VAL A 262 54.99 24.85 -52.23
N ARG A 263 54.07 25.80 -51.98
CA ARG A 263 53.76 26.89 -52.91
C ARG A 263 54.95 27.84 -53.07
N THR A 264 55.56 28.26 -51.96
CA THR A 264 56.80 29.08 -52.00
C THR A 264 57.96 28.36 -52.70
N GLY A 265 58.11 27.05 -52.48
CA GLY A 265 59.13 26.25 -53.17
C GLY A 265 58.89 26.16 -54.67
N SER A 266 57.63 26.05 -55.09
CA SER A 266 57.26 26.02 -56.51
C SER A 266 57.47 27.38 -57.19
N ASP A 267 57.12 28.48 -56.53
CA ASP A 267 57.36 29.84 -57.02
C ASP A 267 58.88 30.14 -57.16
N ALA A 268 59.70 29.58 -56.28
CA ALA A 268 61.16 29.69 -56.34
C ALA A 268 61.82 28.85 -57.45
N ILE A 269 61.14 27.81 -57.97
CA ILE A 269 61.62 27.01 -59.12
C ILE A 269 61.12 27.59 -60.45
N ALA A 270 60.00 28.30 -60.44
CA ALA A 270 59.42 28.94 -61.62
C ALA A 270 60.00 30.33 -61.94
N SER A 271 60.89 30.85 -61.09
CA SER A 271 61.63 32.12 -61.27
C SER A 271 63.10 31.87 -61.63
#